data_AF-A0A7C6J1J1-F1
#
_entry.id   AF-A0A7C6J1J1-F1
#
_cell.length_a   1.000
_cell.length_b   1.000
_cell.length_c   1.000
_cell.angle_alpha   90.00
_cell.angle_beta   90.00
_cell.angle_gamma   90.00
#
_symmetry.space_group_name_H-M   'P 1'
#
loop_
_entity.id
_entity.type
_entity.pdbx_description
1 polymer ?
#
loop_
_entity_poly.entity_id
_entity_poly.type
_entity_poly.pdbx_seq_one_letter_code
_entity_poly.pdbx_strand_id
1 'polypeptide(L)'
;MSLKNKILAICPLLSVVLFLVLGFAVDFGFSKRPLWHPGWVVFLLTPLVSTVLNMKKLRVSVGMVIAILYIVIGTIFDLWHPGWIMFLFIPILEILLTPSKKNKKVRWSYINVNKESNKYEDSEESNE
;
A
#
# COMPACT_ATOMS: atom_id res chain seq x y z
N MET A 1 16.71 20.55 9.30
CA MET A 1 15.67 19.55 8.95
C MET A 1 15.45 19.56 7.44
N SER A 2 15.51 18.39 6.81
CA SER A 2 15.23 18.21 5.37
C SER A 2 13.84 18.75 5.03
N LEU A 3 13.68 19.39 3.86
CA LEU A 3 12.43 19.99 3.38
C LEU A 3 11.25 19.00 3.42
N LYS A 4 11.55 17.72 3.19
CA LYS A 4 10.60 16.60 3.27
C LYS A 4 9.98 16.47 4.65
N ASN A 5 10.78 16.52 5.72
CA ASN A 5 10.29 16.34 7.08
C ASN A 5 9.44 17.53 7.55
N LYS A 6 9.75 18.74 7.05
CA LYS A 6 8.90 19.92 7.28
C LYS A 6 7.54 19.76 6.60
N ILE A 7 7.51 19.28 5.36
CA ILE A 7 6.27 19.02 4.62
C ILE A 7 5.45 17.92 5.32
N LEU A 8 6.08 16.81 5.72
CA LEU A 8 5.39 15.72 6.43
C LEU A 8 4.76 16.18 7.76
N ALA A 9 5.40 17.09 8.48
CA ALA A 9 4.87 17.62 9.74
C ALA A 9 3.68 18.58 9.54
N ILE A 10 3.64 19.31 8.42
CA ILE A 10 2.59 20.29 8.12
C ILE A 10 1.36 19.63 7.49
N CYS A 11 1.54 18.52 6.75
CA CYS A 11 0.46 17.79 6.07
C CYS A 11 -0.78 17.47 6.93
N PRO A 12 -0.68 16.87 8.14
CA PRO A 12 -1.86 16.56 8.93
C PRO A 12 -2.59 17.82 9.41
N LEU A 13 -1.83 18.87 9.76
CA LEU A 13 -2.41 20.15 10.18
C LEU A 13 -3.12 20.84 9.01
N LEU A 14 -2.52 20.82 7.81
CA LEU A 14 -3.13 21.31 6.59
C LEU A 14 -4.38 20.51 6.21
N SER A 15 -4.37 19.20 6.39
CA SER A 15 -5.53 18.31 6.17
C SER A 15 -6.72 18.70 7.07
N VAL A 16 -6.46 18.97 8.35
CA VAL A 16 -7.49 19.44 9.30
C VAL A 16 -8.03 20.81 8.90
N VAL A 17 -7.16 21.75 8.53
CA VAL A 17 -7.58 23.09 8.08
C VAL A 17 -8.43 22.99 6.81
N LEU A 18 -8.01 22.19 5.83
CA LEU A 18 -8.78 21.94 4.60
C LEU A 18 -10.13 21.29 4.90
N PHE A 19 -10.19 20.33 5.82
CA PHE A 19 -11.43 19.70 6.26
C PHE A 19 -12.41 20.71 6.88
N LEU A 20 -11.91 21.60 7.75
CA LEU A 20 -12.73 22.64 8.36
C LEU A 20 -13.19 23.68 7.34
N VAL A 21 -12.31 24.12 6.44
CA VAL A 21 -12.67 25.07 5.36
C VAL A 21 -13.70 24.44 4.42
N LEU A 22 -13.55 23.17 4.04
CA LEU A 22 -14.55 22.46 3.24
C LEU A 22 -15.88 22.31 3.97
N GLY A 23 -15.86 22.01 5.27
CA GLY A 23 -17.07 21.97 6.09
C GLY A 23 -17.80 23.31 6.11
N PHE A 24 -17.10 24.39 6.46
CA PHE A 24 -17.73 25.72 6.59
C PHE A 24 -18.03 26.41 5.27
N ALA A 25 -17.14 26.33 4.26
CA ALA A 25 -17.32 27.02 2.98
C ALA A 25 -18.38 26.33 2.09
N VAL A 26 -18.54 25.01 2.20
CA VAL A 26 -19.54 24.27 1.41
C VAL A 26 -20.93 24.35 2.06
N ASP A 27 -21.01 24.44 3.40
CA ASP A 27 -22.27 24.76 4.12
C ASP A 27 -22.77 26.18 3.83
N PHE A 28 -21.88 27.15 3.58
CA PHE A 28 -22.25 28.55 3.36
C PHE A 28 -22.61 28.90 1.91
N GLY A 29 -22.32 28.02 0.95
CA GLY A 29 -22.17 28.42 -0.46
C GLY A 29 -23.05 27.75 -1.51
N PHE A 30 -23.16 26.41 -1.59
CA PHE A 30 -23.57 25.83 -2.88
C PHE A 30 -24.28 24.47 -2.90
N SER A 31 -24.52 23.78 -1.78
CA SER A 31 -25.19 22.46 -1.86
C SER A 31 -25.98 22.09 -0.61
N LYS A 32 -27.27 21.75 -0.78
CA LYS A 32 -28.26 21.36 0.26
C LYS A 32 -27.98 20.00 0.94
N ARG A 33 -26.75 19.49 0.93
CA ARG A 33 -26.40 18.23 1.62
C ARG A 33 -25.32 18.52 2.66
N PRO A 34 -25.44 18.05 3.92
CA PRO A 34 -24.37 18.18 4.90
C PRO A 34 -23.19 17.27 4.48
N LEU A 35 -22.25 17.84 3.71
CA LEU A 35 -21.07 17.15 3.17
C LEU A 35 -19.97 16.89 4.24
N TRP A 36 -20.31 17.02 5.53
CA TRP A 36 -19.51 16.47 6.63
C TRP A 36 -19.22 14.97 6.43
N HIS A 37 -20.14 14.26 5.78
CA HIS A 37 -20.09 12.82 5.50
C HIS A 37 -19.23 12.38 4.31
N PRO A 38 -18.66 13.26 3.47
CA PRO A 38 -17.45 12.92 2.67
C PRO A 38 -16.18 13.70 3.05
N GLY A 39 -16.24 14.74 3.90
CA GLY A 39 -15.06 15.60 4.18
C GLY A 39 -13.83 14.86 4.74
N TRP A 40 -14.04 13.84 5.56
CA TRP A 40 -13.05 12.92 6.10
C TRP A 40 -12.19 12.19 5.05
N VAL A 41 -12.60 12.17 3.76
CA VAL A 41 -11.74 11.73 2.64
C VAL A 41 -10.44 12.55 2.56
N VAL A 42 -10.47 13.82 3.01
CA VAL A 42 -9.28 14.69 3.07
C VAL A 42 -8.22 14.13 4.03
N PHE A 43 -8.60 13.32 5.02
CA PHE A 43 -7.66 12.64 5.89
C PHE A 43 -6.95 11.46 5.21
N LEU A 44 -7.60 10.78 4.26
CA LEU A 44 -6.96 9.73 3.44
C LEU A 44 -5.88 10.28 2.50
N LEU A 45 -5.91 11.58 2.20
CA LEU A 45 -4.83 12.25 1.48
C LEU A 45 -3.52 12.29 2.29
N THR A 46 -3.60 12.30 3.63
CA THR A 46 -2.44 12.37 4.52
C THR A 46 -1.49 11.18 4.36
N PRO A 47 -1.94 9.91 4.47
CA PRO A 47 -1.07 8.76 4.20
C PRO A 47 -0.64 8.70 2.72
N LEU A 48 -1.44 9.22 1.79
CA LEU A 48 -1.11 9.24 0.36
C LEU A 48 0.09 10.17 0.09
N VAL A 49 0.09 11.39 0.62
CA VAL A 49 1.24 12.30 0.50
C VAL A 49 2.48 11.73 1.20
N SER A 50 2.29 11.11 2.37
CA SER A 50 3.38 10.44 3.10
C SER A 50 4.05 9.35 2.26
N THR A 51 3.27 8.51 1.58
CA THR A 51 3.79 7.43 0.71
C THR A 51 4.45 7.96 -0.57
N VAL A 52 3.92 9.02 -1.18
CA VAL A 52 4.50 9.65 -2.38
C VAL A 52 5.85 10.32 -2.08
N LEU A 53 5.99 11.00 -0.94
CA LEU A 53 7.21 11.71 -0.57
C LEU A 53 8.35 10.78 -0.11
N ASN A 54 8.03 9.56 0.33
CA ASN A 54 8.99 8.64 0.93
C ASN A 54 9.83 7.81 -0.08
N MET A 55 9.56 7.83 -1.39
CA MET A 55 10.19 6.83 -2.29
C MET A 55 10.74 7.36 -3.63
N LYS A 56 11.98 6.92 -3.92
CA LYS A 56 12.73 7.05 -5.19
C LYS A 56 12.25 6.10 -6.31
N LYS A 57 11.18 5.35 -6.07
CA LYS A 57 10.57 4.43 -7.04
C LYS A 57 9.08 4.33 -6.71
N LEU A 58 8.24 4.87 -7.59
CA LEU A 58 6.79 4.77 -7.52
C LEU A 58 6.39 3.32 -7.82
N ARG A 59 6.55 2.43 -6.84
CA ARG A 59 5.73 1.23 -6.79
C ARG A 59 4.36 1.72 -6.35
N VAL A 60 3.48 1.91 -7.33
CA VAL A 60 2.07 2.15 -7.08
C VAL A 60 1.60 1.01 -6.19
N SER A 61 1.40 1.30 -4.91
CA SER A 61 0.91 0.31 -3.94
C SER A 61 -0.54 0.00 -4.29
N VAL A 62 -0.92 -1.27 -4.18
CA VAL A 62 -2.29 -1.74 -4.38
C VAL A 62 -3.27 -0.89 -3.55
N GLY A 63 -2.87 -0.48 -2.35
CA GLY A 63 -3.65 0.41 -1.49
C GLY A 63 -3.89 1.82 -2.06
N MET A 64 -2.98 2.38 -2.85
CA MET A 64 -3.15 3.71 -3.46
C MET A 64 -4.20 3.66 -4.58
N VAL A 65 -4.19 2.60 -5.40
CA VAL A 65 -5.18 2.38 -6.46
C VAL A 65 -6.56 2.21 -5.87
N ILE A 66 -6.67 1.42 -4.79
CA ILE A 66 -7.94 1.17 -4.10
C ILE A 66 -8.47 2.43 -3.41
N ALA A 67 -7.59 3.26 -2.82
CA ALA A 67 -8.01 4.54 -2.25
C ALA A 67 -8.58 5.50 -3.31
N ILE A 68 -7.95 5.60 -4.48
CA ILE A 68 -8.46 6.43 -5.60
C ILE A 68 -9.80 5.87 -6.10
N LEU A 69 -9.89 4.55 -6.27
CA LEU A 69 -11.12 3.88 -6.71
C LEU A 69 -12.27 4.07 -5.71
N TYR A 70 -11.98 4.00 -4.40
CA TYR A 70 -12.94 4.27 -3.33
C TYR A 70 -13.50 5.69 -3.43
N ILE A 71 -12.65 6.70 -3.70
CA ILE A 71 -13.10 8.09 -3.86
C ILE A 71 -14.00 8.24 -5.09
N VAL A 72 -13.63 7.66 -6.23
CA VAL A 72 -14.43 7.75 -7.47
C VAL A 72 -15.79 7.06 -7.32
N ILE A 73 -15.82 5.88 -6.69
CA ILE A 73 -17.08 5.16 -6.44
C ILE A 73 -17.93 5.87 -5.38
N GLY A 74 -17.29 6.39 -4.33
CA GLY A 74 -17.96 7.15 -3.27
C GLY A 74 -18.67 8.39 -3.79
N THR A 75 -18.04 9.16 -4.69
CA THR A 75 -18.64 10.38 -5.26
C THR A 75 -19.77 10.10 -6.25
N ILE A 76 -19.71 9.00 -7.00
CA ILE A 76 -20.72 8.67 -8.02
C ILE A 76 -21.93 7.96 -7.40
N PHE A 77 -21.69 7.04 -6.47
CA PHE A 77 -22.72 6.17 -5.91
C PHE A 77 -23.21 6.59 -4.51
N ASP A 78 -22.60 7.60 -3.88
CA ASP A 78 -22.87 8.01 -2.48
C ASP A 78 -22.68 6.87 -1.45
N LEU A 79 -22.02 5.78 -1.85
CA LEU A 79 -21.81 4.56 -1.06
C LEU A 79 -20.59 4.67 -0.13
N TRP A 80 -20.50 5.78 0.62
CA TRP A 80 -19.36 6.07 1.50
C TRP A 80 -19.24 5.11 2.68
N HIS A 81 -20.38 4.71 3.25
CA HIS A 81 -20.48 3.77 4.38
C HIS A 81 -20.14 2.32 4.01
N PRO A 82 -20.78 1.69 3.01
CA PRO A 82 -20.44 0.32 2.63
C PRO A 82 -19.09 0.24 1.89
N GLY A 83 -18.63 1.34 1.28
CA GLY A 83 -17.40 1.35 0.50
C GLY A 83 -16.12 1.10 1.30
N TRP A 84 -16.13 1.23 2.63
CA TRP A 84 -14.96 0.89 3.45
C TRP A 84 -14.51 -0.56 3.32
N ILE A 85 -15.42 -1.45 2.91
CA ILE A 85 -15.10 -2.85 2.68
C ILE A 85 -13.98 -3.02 1.63
N MET A 86 -13.82 -2.04 0.72
CA MET A 86 -12.72 -2.00 -0.25
C MET A 86 -11.33 -1.92 0.41
N PHE A 87 -11.20 -1.28 1.59
CA PHE A 87 -9.94 -1.26 2.31
C PHE A 87 -9.58 -2.63 2.88
N LEU A 88 -10.57 -3.47 3.21
CA LEU A 88 -10.34 -4.86 3.62
C LEU A 88 -9.93 -5.76 2.45
N PHE A 89 -10.23 -5.38 1.21
CA PHE A 89 -9.71 -6.07 0.03
C PHE A 89 -8.20 -5.87 -0.16
N ILE A 90 -7.61 -4.79 0.36
CA ILE A 90 -6.16 -4.53 0.24
C ILE A 90 -5.33 -5.70 0.80
N PRO A 91 -5.47 -6.11 2.08
CA PRO A 91 -4.72 -7.25 2.62
C PRO A 91 -5.07 -8.56 1.93
N ILE A 92 -6.34 -8.76 1.52
CA ILE A 92 -6.77 -9.96 0.81
C ILE A 92 -6.01 -10.09 -0.52
N LEU A 93 -5.93 -9.01 -1.30
CA LEU A 93 -5.22 -8.98 -2.57
C LEU A 93 -3.72 -9.15 -2.38
N GLU A 94 -3.12 -8.53 -1.38
CA GLU A 94 -1.69 -8.70 -1.06
C GLU A 94 -1.36 -10.15 -0.67
N ILE A 95 -2.23 -10.82 0.11
CA ILE A 95 -2.07 -12.23 0.47
C ILE A 95 -2.23 -13.13 -0.77
N LEU A 96 -3.22 -12.87 -1.62
CA LEU A 96 -3.48 -13.66 -2.82
C LEU A 96 -2.39 -13.48 -3.89
N LEU A 97 -1.88 -12.26 -4.04
CA LEU A 97 -0.88 -11.87 -5.03
C LEU A 97 0.56 -12.04 -4.52
N THR A 98 0.78 -12.47 -3.29
CA THR A 98 2.13 -12.82 -2.81
C THR A 98 2.52 -14.17 -3.41
N PRO A 99 3.36 -14.22 -4.48
CA PRO A 99 3.91 -15.48 -4.90
C PRO A 99 4.76 -16.01 -3.75
N SER A 100 4.43 -17.21 -3.27
CA SER A 100 5.24 -17.93 -2.29
C SER A 100 6.68 -18.01 -2.85
N LYS A 101 7.56 -17.15 -2.33
CA LYS A 101 8.97 -17.17 -2.72
C LYS A 101 9.56 -18.46 -2.19
N LYS A 102 9.58 -19.50 -3.02
CA LYS A 102 10.30 -20.74 -2.72
C LYS A 102 11.74 -20.36 -2.43
N ASN A 103 12.17 -20.59 -1.18
CA ASN A 103 13.52 -20.29 -0.71
C ASN A 103 14.54 -21.06 -1.56
N LYS A 104 15.11 -20.42 -2.58
CA LYS A 104 16.15 -21.01 -3.44
C LYS A 104 17.34 -21.51 -2.61
N LYS A 105 17.59 -20.90 -1.44
CA LYS A 105 18.72 -21.24 -0.55
C LYS A 105 18.71 -22.70 -0.12
N VAL A 106 17.54 -23.28 0.14
CA VAL A 106 17.41 -24.69 0.55
C VAL A 106 17.73 -25.63 -0.62
N ARG A 107 17.30 -25.32 -1.85
CA ARG A 107 17.58 -26.15 -3.03
C ARG A 107 19.08 -26.25 -3.35
N TRP A 108 19.83 -25.15 -3.19
CA TRP A 108 21.27 -25.14 -3.46
C TRP A 108 22.06 -26.00 -2.48
N SER A 109 21.64 -26.05 -1.21
CA SER A 109 22.30 -26.89 -0.20
C SER A 109 22.20 -28.39 -0.54
N TYR A 110 21.03 -28.88 -0.98
CA TYR A 110 20.87 -30.29 -1.36
C TYR A 110 21.69 -30.68 -2.60
N ILE A 111 21.79 -29.78 -3.59
CA ILE A 111 22.53 -30.06 -4.83
C ILE A 111 24.04 -30.15 -4.57
N ASN A 112 24.57 -29.27 -3.72
CA ASN A 112 26.01 -29.29 -3.40
C ASN A 112 26.39 -30.52 -2.58
N VAL A 113 25.60 -30.87 -1.56
CA VAL A 113 25.84 -32.08 -0.75
C VAL A 113 25.80 -33.34 -1.60
N ASN A 114 24.81 -33.47 -2.49
CA ASN A 114 24.68 -34.64 -3.36
C ASN A 114 25.78 -34.72 -4.44
N LYS A 115 26.38 -33.58 -4.80
CA LYS A 115 27.51 -33.53 -5.72
C LYS A 115 28.81 -33.95 -5.04
N GLU A 116 29.00 -33.59 -3.78
CA GLU A 116 30.13 -34.07 -2.99
C GLU A 116 30.03 -35.57 -2.73
N SER A 117 28.86 -36.10 -2.37
CA SER A 117 28.68 -37.54 -2.14
C SER A 117 29.01 -38.39 -3.37
N ASN A 118 28.47 -38.04 -4.56
CA ASN A 118 28.77 -38.75 -5.81
C ASN A 118 30.26 -38.72 -6.17
N LYS A 119 30.98 -37.66 -5.80
CA LYS A 119 32.41 -37.53 -6.09
C LYS A 119 33.25 -38.55 -5.29
N TYR A 120 32.78 -38.96 -4.11
CA TYR A 120 33.47 -39.95 -3.29
C TYR A 120 33.18 -41.38 -3.77
N GLU A 121 31.93 -41.69 -4.16
CA GLU A 121 31.57 -43.00 -4.73
C GLU A 121 32.35 -43.30 -6.03
N ASP A 122 32.46 -42.35 -6.97
CA ASP A 122 33.26 -42.50 -8.20
C ASP A 122 34.76 -42.74 -7.91
N SER A 123 35.26 -42.21 -6.78
CA SER A 123 36.67 -42.35 -6.40
C SER A 123 36.98 -43.67 -5.70
N GLU A 124 35.99 -44.35 -5.13
CA GLU A 124 36.17 -45.69 -4.58
C GLU A 124 36.09 -46.74 -5.70
N GLU A 125 35.12 -46.61 -6.62
CA GLU A 125 34.90 -47.56 -7.72
C GLU A 125 36.01 -47.55 -8.79
N SER A 126 36.81 -46.47 -8.87
CA SER A 126 37.97 -46.38 -9.77
C SER A 126 39.28 -46.93 -9.18
N ASN A 127 39.29 -47.22 -7.87
CA ASN A 127 40.45 -47.77 -7.17
C ASN A 127 40.30 -49.28 -6.85
N GLU A 128 39.14 -49.88 -7.13
CA GLU A 128 38.92 -51.34 -7.18
C GLU A 128 39.16 -51.91 -8.59
#